data_AF-A0A838HR58-F1
#
_entry.id   AF-A0A838HR58-F1
#
_cell.length_a   1.000
_cell.length_b   1.000
_cell.length_c   1.000
_cell.angle_alpha   90.00
_cell.angle_beta   90.00
_cell.angle_gamma   90.00
#
_symmetry.space_group_name_H-M   'P 1'
#
loop_
_entity.id
_entity.type
_entity.pdbx_description
1 polymer ?
#
loop_
_entity_poly.entity_id
_entity_poly.type
_entity_poly.pdbx_seq_one_letter_code
_entity_poly.pdbx_strand_id
1 'polypeptide(L)'
;MNQPAARFGRGAAFGARAALLLGTAAAITLLFAREPQTPDLGPLGSVNEVPRVARVSFVVPKDTAELRRERETVAAAVAPVFDYDSAAVGGTLSALRRWDAAVDSVLRAAPGTDARVRLAEWLSATGIPPTYPHLDVLADSRRRGALLALTETALSELAPDGVLLATRVPDEMDVLRVRGTPAGDRLVPAHTVLTAAQLRGRAAGQLGDPMGAAAAELQNLLLIRFLRPTLLPNPAETEAARQRARAAVDPVELRVRPGDTFLAAGARIGEAETRRL
;
A
#
# COMPACT_ATOMS: atom_id res chain seq x y z
N MET A 1 -67.17 31.13 -43.47
CA MET A 1 -67.67 29.76 -43.72
C MET A 1 -66.48 28.82 -43.60
N ASN A 2 -66.47 28.01 -42.53
CA ASN A 2 -65.44 27.04 -42.18
C ASN A 2 -65.50 25.82 -43.11
N GLN A 3 -64.35 25.29 -43.54
CA GLN A 3 -64.16 23.85 -43.74
C GLN A 3 -62.75 23.41 -43.25
N PRO A 4 -62.66 22.38 -42.39
CA PRO A 4 -61.42 21.93 -41.76
C PRO A 4 -60.83 20.65 -42.36
N ALA A 5 -59.57 20.40 -41.97
CA ALA A 5 -58.95 19.10 -41.73
C ALA A 5 -58.53 18.20 -42.92
N ALA A 6 -57.21 18.15 -43.13
CA ALA A 6 -56.50 16.93 -43.54
C ALA A 6 -55.17 16.84 -42.78
N ARG A 7 -55.23 16.61 -41.46
CA ARG A 7 -54.06 16.51 -40.56
C ARG A 7 -53.84 15.09 -40.00
N PHE A 8 -54.25 14.05 -40.73
CA PHE A 8 -54.14 12.65 -40.28
C PHE A 8 -53.17 11.76 -41.08
N GLY A 9 -52.32 12.30 -41.96
CA GLY A 9 -51.41 11.49 -42.78
C GLY A 9 -49.99 11.26 -42.23
N ARG A 10 -49.51 12.08 -41.28
CA ARG A 10 -48.08 12.11 -40.90
C ARG A 10 -47.70 11.23 -39.71
N GLY A 11 -48.59 11.05 -38.73
CA GLY A 11 -48.31 10.22 -37.54
C GLY A 11 -48.26 8.72 -37.83
N ALA A 12 -49.18 8.23 -38.67
CA ALA A 12 -49.23 6.83 -39.07
C ALA A 12 -48.01 6.42 -39.92
N ALA A 13 -47.57 7.29 -40.82
CA ALA A 13 -46.37 7.06 -41.64
C ALA A 13 -45.08 7.04 -40.79
N PHE A 14 -45.03 7.84 -39.72
CA PHE A 14 -43.89 7.83 -38.80
C PHE A 14 -43.88 6.56 -37.93
N GLY A 15 -45.03 6.15 -37.40
CA GLY A 15 -45.18 4.90 -36.64
C GLY A 15 -44.84 3.66 -37.45
N ALA A 16 -45.28 3.57 -38.71
CA ALA A 16 -44.95 2.46 -39.60
C ALA A 16 -43.45 2.37 -39.91
N ARG A 17 -42.78 3.52 -40.12
CA ARG A 17 -41.32 3.56 -40.34
C ARG A 17 -40.53 3.19 -39.09
N ALA A 18 -40.96 3.64 -37.91
CA ALA A 18 -40.35 3.28 -36.65
C ALA A 18 -40.50 1.78 -36.34
N ALA A 19 -41.69 1.21 -36.58
CA ALA A 19 -41.95 -0.22 -36.43
C ALA A 19 -41.13 -1.06 -37.42
N LEU A 20 -40.99 -0.61 -38.67
CA LEU A 20 -40.14 -1.26 -39.65
C LEU A 20 -38.66 -1.23 -39.22
N LEU A 21 -38.16 -0.08 -38.75
CA LEU A 21 -36.78 0.04 -38.28
C LEU A 21 -36.50 -0.83 -37.06
N LEU A 22 -37.40 -0.83 -36.07
CA LEU A 22 -37.29 -1.68 -34.88
C LEU A 22 -37.39 -3.16 -35.24
N GLY A 23 -38.31 -3.54 -36.12
CA GLY A 23 -38.45 -4.91 -36.61
C GLY A 23 -37.22 -5.36 -37.38
N THR A 24 -36.65 -4.50 -38.21
CA THR A 24 -35.42 -4.81 -38.96
C THR A 24 -34.22 -4.91 -38.02
N ALA A 25 -34.10 -4.02 -37.04
CA ALA A 25 -33.05 -4.10 -36.02
C ALA A 25 -33.17 -5.37 -35.18
N ALA A 26 -34.38 -5.74 -34.75
CA ALA A 26 -34.63 -6.99 -34.02
C ALA A 26 -34.32 -8.21 -34.89
N ALA A 27 -34.73 -8.21 -36.16
CA ALA A 27 -34.43 -9.28 -37.11
C ALA A 27 -32.93 -9.42 -37.34
N ILE A 28 -32.19 -8.31 -37.51
CA ILE A 28 -30.73 -8.35 -37.65
C ILE A 28 -30.09 -8.89 -36.36
N THR A 29 -30.54 -8.44 -35.19
CA THR A 29 -30.00 -8.91 -33.91
C THR A 29 -30.26 -10.40 -33.69
N LEU A 30 -31.43 -10.92 -34.10
CA LEU A 30 -31.79 -12.34 -33.98
C LEU A 30 -31.12 -13.22 -35.05
N LEU A 31 -31.07 -12.77 -36.30
CA LEU A 31 -30.48 -13.52 -37.42
C LEU A 31 -28.95 -13.52 -37.39
N PHE A 32 -28.34 -12.48 -36.83
CA PHE A 32 -26.89 -12.32 -36.72
C PHE A 32 -26.41 -12.28 -35.27
N ALA A 33 -27.15 -12.89 -34.34
CA ALA A 33 -26.65 -13.21 -33.01
C ALA A 33 -25.42 -14.11 -33.18
N ARG A 34 -24.22 -13.51 -33.15
CA ARG A 34 -22.97 -14.25 -33.30
C ARG A 34 -22.78 -15.11 -32.06
N GLU A 35 -23.04 -16.40 -32.18
CA GLU A 35 -22.49 -17.37 -31.24
C GLU A 35 -20.95 -17.27 -31.30
N PRO A 36 -20.25 -17.30 -30.17
CA PRO A 36 -18.80 -17.46 -30.18
C PRO A 36 -18.49 -18.78 -30.90
N GLN A 37 -17.92 -18.69 -32.11
CA GLN A 37 -17.51 -19.86 -32.87
C GLN A 37 -16.24 -20.42 -32.22
N THR A 38 -16.42 -21.37 -31.33
CA THR A 38 -15.31 -22.16 -30.79
C THR A 38 -15.01 -23.29 -31.77
N PRO A 39 -13.78 -23.37 -32.32
CA PRO A 39 -13.39 -24.42 -33.25
C PRO A 39 -13.58 -25.81 -32.62
N ASP A 40 -14.30 -26.71 -33.30
CA ASP A 40 -14.36 -28.11 -32.90
C ASP A 40 -13.01 -28.79 -33.19
N LEU A 41 -12.31 -29.20 -32.13
CA LEU A 41 -11.01 -29.86 -32.19
C LEU A 41 -11.12 -31.38 -32.36
N GLY A 42 -12.30 -31.97 -32.20
CA GLY A 42 -12.47 -33.42 -32.14
C GLY A 42 -12.15 -34.03 -30.77
N PRO A 43 -12.21 -35.37 -30.64
CA PRO A 43 -12.14 -36.06 -29.36
C PRO A 43 -10.76 -35.98 -28.69
N LEU A 44 -10.76 -35.83 -27.37
CA LEU A 44 -9.58 -35.82 -26.51
C LEU A 44 -8.69 -37.05 -26.77
N GLY A 45 -7.39 -36.81 -26.88
CA GLY A 45 -6.36 -37.84 -27.07
C GLY A 45 -6.10 -38.23 -28.52
N SER A 46 -6.88 -37.72 -29.48
CA SER A 46 -6.66 -37.92 -30.91
C SER A 46 -5.51 -37.06 -31.45
N VAL A 47 -4.92 -37.47 -32.57
CA VAL A 47 -3.86 -36.71 -33.26
C VAL A 47 -4.51 -35.89 -34.36
N ASN A 48 -4.21 -34.59 -34.40
CA ASN A 48 -4.72 -33.71 -35.44
C ASN A 48 -4.05 -34.04 -36.78
N GLU A 49 -4.81 -34.55 -37.74
CA GLU A 49 -4.26 -35.04 -39.02
C GLU A 49 -3.90 -33.91 -40.00
N VAL A 50 -4.55 -32.73 -39.88
CA VAL A 50 -4.42 -31.60 -40.82
C VAL A 50 -4.19 -30.31 -40.03
N PRO A 51 -3.28 -29.40 -40.45
CA PRO A 51 -3.08 -28.15 -39.72
C PRO A 51 -4.38 -27.33 -39.69
N ARG A 52 -4.79 -26.91 -38.49
CA ARG A 52 -5.98 -26.08 -38.29
C ARG A 52 -5.56 -24.61 -38.32
N VAL A 53 -6.02 -23.92 -39.36
CA VAL A 53 -5.80 -22.49 -39.58
C VAL A 53 -7.05 -21.71 -39.22
N ALA A 54 -6.90 -20.65 -38.45
CA ALA A 54 -8.00 -19.79 -38.05
C ALA A 54 -8.54 -19.00 -39.25
N ARG A 55 -9.85 -19.06 -39.50
CA ARG A 55 -10.50 -18.28 -40.57
C ARG A 55 -10.98 -16.91 -40.10
N VAL A 56 -11.20 -16.79 -38.79
CA VAL A 56 -11.66 -15.58 -38.11
C VAL A 56 -10.81 -15.37 -36.86
N SER A 57 -10.70 -14.12 -36.41
CA SER A 57 -10.04 -13.82 -35.16
C SER A 57 -10.89 -14.34 -34.00
N PHE A 58 -10.28 -15.13 -33.11
CA PHE A 58 -10.91 -15.53 -31.85
C PHE A 58 -9.90 -15.42 -30.71
N VAL A 59 -10.43 -15.29 -29.50
CA VAL A 59 -9.64 -15.20 -28.27
C VAL A 59 -9.93 -16.41 -27.42
N VAL A 60 -8.87 -16.99 -26.86
CA VAL A 60 -8.94 -18.06 -25.87
C VAL A 60 -8.87 -17.39 -24.50
N PRO A 61 -9.98 -17.37 -23.73
CA PRO A 61 -9.95 -16.85 -22.38
C PRO A 61 -9.12 -17.78 -21.48
N LYS A 62 -8.38 -17.21 -20.54
CA LYS A 62 -7.76 -17.99 -19.46
C LYS A 62 -8.85 -18.67 -18.63
N ASP A 63 -8.53 -19.84 -18.07
CA ASP A 63 -9.38 -20.45 -17.06
C ASP A 63 -9.60 -19.51 -15.87
N THR A 64 -10.81 -19.53 -15.29
CA THR A 64 -11.17 -18.64 -14.20
C THR A 64 -10.31 -18.83 -12.96
N ALA A 65 -9.88 -20.07 -12.66
CA ALA A 65 -9.01 -20.35 -11.53
C ALA A 65 -7.57 -19.91 -11.81
N GLU A 66 -7.10 -20.08 -13.05
CA GLU A 66 -5.80 -19.56 -13.49
C GLU A 66 -5.73 -18.04 -13.44
N LEU A 67 -6.71 -17.35 -14.02
CA LEU A 67 -6.81 -15.90 -14.00
C LEU A 67 -6.90 -15.35 -12.56
N ARG A 68 -7.64 -16.03 -11.67
CA ARG A 68 -7.70 -15.65 -10.26
C ARG A 68 -6.34 -15.80 -9.58
N ARG A 69 -5.64 -16.93 -9.78
CA ARG A 69 -4.31 -17.16 -9.22
C ARG A 69 -3.32 -16.10 -9.70
N GLU A 70 -3.27 -15.81 -11.00
CA GLU A 70 -2.37 -14.80 -11.56
C GLU A 70 -2.65 -13.40 -10.99
N ARG A 71 -3.93 -13.02 -10.88
CA ARG A 71 -4.35 -11.77 -10.23
C ARG A 71 -3.91 -11.69 -8.77
N GLU A 72 -4.04 -12.78 -8.03
CA GLU A 72 -3.60 -12.86 -6.63
C GLU A 72 -2.09 -12.74 -6.52
N THR A 73 -1.33 -13.45 -7.37
CA THR A 73 0.14 -13.36 -7.43
C THR A 73 0.61 -11.93 -7.73
N VAL A 74 0.03 -11.29 -8.76
CA VAL A 74 0.38 -9.93 -9.14
C VAL A 74 -0.01 -8.92 -8.05
N ALA A 75 -1.16 -9.10 -7.40
CA ALA A 75 -1.55 -8.26 -6.26
C ALA A 75 -0.64 -8.43 -5.05
N ALA A 76 -0.18 -9.66 -4.76
CA ALA A 76 0.73 -9.94 -3.65
C ALA A 76 2.11 -9.29 -3.87
N ALA A 77 2.55 -9.14 -5.12
CA ALA A 77 3.80 -8.49 -5.47
C ALA A 77 3.76 -6.94 -5.34
N VAL A 78 2.59 -6.34 -5.09
CA VAL A 78 2.49 -4.89 -4.93
C VAL A 78 3.10 -4.45 -3.60
N ALA A 79 4.14 -3.62 -3.69
CA ALA A 79 4.77 -3.00 -2.54
C ALA A 79 3.74 -2.18 -1.73
N PRO A 80 3.73 -2.30 -0.39
CA PRO A 80 2.86 -1.51 0.45
C PRO A 80 3.24 -0.03 0.41
N VAL A 81 2.22 0.79 0.57
CA VAL A 81 2.31 2.24 0.44
C VAL A 81 2.31 2.88 1.82
N PHE A 82 3.25 3.80 2.02
CA PHE A 82 3.40 4.60 3.23
C PHE A 82 3.38 6.08 2.87
N ASP A 83 2.75 6.88 3.73
CA ASP A 83 2.81 8.33 3.66
C ASP A 83 3.90 8.86 4.60
N TYR A 84 4.72 9.77 4.09
CA TYR A 84 5.78 10.42 4.85
C TYR A 84 5.23 11.63 5.63
N ASP A 85 5.32 11.58 6.97
CA ASP A 85 5.02 12.71 7.85
C ASP A 85 6.29 13.54 8.09
N SER A 86 6.49 14.59 7.29
CA SER A 86 7.62 15.50 7.42
C SER A 86 7.62 16.29 8.74
N ALA A 87 6.49 16.37 9.44
CA ALA A 87 6.36 17.07 10.71
C ALA A 87 6.63 16.15 11.92
N ALA A 88 6.74 14.83 11.73
CA ALA A 88 6.91 13.87 12.82
C ALA A 88 8.17 14.15 13.66
N VAL A 89 9.34 14.31 13.01
CA VAL A 89 10.62 14.58 13.71
C VAL A 89 10.54 15.89 14.49
N GLY A 90 10.12 16.97 13.83
CA GLY A 90 9.96 18.28 14.48
C GLY A 90 8.96 18.24 15.65
N GLY A 91 7.90 17.44 15.52
CA GLY A 91 6.92 17.18 16.57
C GLY A 91 7.52 16.46 17.79
N THR A 92 8.32 15.42 17.58
CA THR A 92 9.03 14.70 18.64
C THR A 92 10.04 15.60 19.33
N LEU A 93 10.88 16.32 18.59
CA LEU A 93 11.86 17.27 19.15
C LEU A 93 11.17 18.36 19.99
N SER A 94 10.09 18.93 19.47
CA SER A 94 9.30 19.93 20.21
C SER A 94 8.68 19.36 21.49
N ALA A 95 8.27 18.10 21.49
CA ALA A 95 7.75 17.43 22.68
C ALA A 95 8.86 17.20 23.73
N LEU A 96 10.05 16.78 23.32
CA LEU A 96 11.21 16.62 24.20
C LEU A 96 11.61 17.93 24.86
N ARG A 97 11.69 19.03 24.11
CA ARG A 97 12.01 20.36 24.65
C ARG A 97 10.98 20.87 25.64
N ARG A 98 9.69 20.64 25.37
CA ARG A 98 8.61 20.98 26.34
C ARG A 98 8.72 20.15 27.61
N TRP A 99 9.06 18.87 27.49
CA TRP A 99 9.26 17.98 28.64
C TRP A 99 10.45 18.44 29.50
N ASP A 100 11.58 18.81 28.88
CA ASP A 100 12.74 19.35 29.59
C ASP A 100 12.43 20.65 30.32
N ALA A 101 11.73 21.58 29.66
CA ALA A 101 11.29 22.83 30.28
C ALA A 101 10.39 22.58 31.50
N ALA A 102 9.56 21.53 31.46
CA ALA A 102 8.73 21.14 32.59
C ALA A 102 9.57 20.56 33.75
N VAL A 103 10.55 19.70 33.47
CA VAL A 103 11.52 19.20 34.48
C VAL A 103 12.24 20.36 35.15
N ASP A 104 12.75 21.29 34.35
CA ASP A 104 13.49 22.46 34.82
C ASP A 104 12.60 23.39 35.67
N SER A 105 11.32 23.54 35.30
CA SER A 105 10.34 24.26 36.12
C SER A 105 10.09 23.59 37.47
N VAL A 106 10.00 22.26 37.52
CA VAL A 106 9.81 21.51 38.78
C VAL A 106 11.03 21.68 39.70
N LEU A 107 12.24 21.56 39.15
CA LEU A 107 13.48 21.70 39.90
C LEU A 107 13.69 23.13 40.43
N ARG A 108 13.23 24.17 39.72
CA ARG A 108 13.28 25.55 40.21
C ARG A 108 12.24 25.87 41.29
N ALA A 109 11.11 25.18 41.30
CA ALA A 109 10.00 25.47 42.22
C ALA A 109 10.30 25.07 43.68
N ALA A 110 11.28 24.20 43.93
CA ALA A 110 11.72 23.84 45.28
C ALA A 110 13.24 23.59 45.29
N PRO A 111 14.03 24.32 46.10
CA PRO A 111 15.46 24.07 46.22
C PRO A 111 15.77 22.89 47.16
N GLY A 112 16.91 22.22 46.94
CA GLY A 112 17.43 21.19 47.84
C GLY A 112 16.73 19.84 47.73
N THR A 113 16.57 19.14 48.86
CA THR A 113 16.04 17.77 48.92
C THR A 113 14.60 17.66 48.40
N ASP A 114 13.81 18.73 48.56
CA ASP A 114 12.43 18.81 48.09
C ASP A 114 12.32 18.77 46.55
N ALA A 115 13.37 19.20 45.83
CA ALA A 115 13.42 19.16 44.38
C ALA A 115 13.31 17.73 43.85
N ARG A 116 14.02 16.79 44.50
CA ARG A 116 14.06 15.38 44.08
C ARG A 116 12.73 14.68 44.36
N VAL A 117 12.09 14.98 45.48
CA VAL A 117 10.77 14.44 45.83
C VAL A 117 9.72 14.92 44.83
N ARG A 118 9.67 16.23 44.56
CA ARG A 118 8.74 16.78 43.57
C ARG A 118 9.00 16.28 42.16
N LEU A 119 10.26 16.11 41.78
CA LEU A 119 10.62 15.52 40.49
C LEU A 119 10.13 14.07 40.41
N ALA A 120 10.28 13.28 41.46
CA ALA A 120 9.79 11.89 41.49
C ALA A 120 8.27 11.79 41.36
N GLU A 121 7.54 12.65 42.07
CA GLU A 121 6.08 12.77 41.99
C GLU A 121 5.64 13.16 40.56
N TRP A 122 6.31 14.15 39.97
CA TRP A 122 6.01 14.60 38.61
C TRP A 122 6.33 13.56 37.54
N LEU A 123 7.46 12.83 37.66
CA LEU A 123 7.80 11.72 36.76
C LEU A 123 6.76 10.61 36.84
N SER A 124 6.33 10.24 38.06
CA SER A 124 5.27 9.25 38.26
C SER A 124 3.97 9.68 37.59
N ALA A 125 3.57 10.93 37.78
CA ALA A 125 2.35 11.49 37.17
C ALA A 125 2.42 11.54 35.63
N THR A 126 3.63 11.62 35.06
CA THR A 126 3.86 11.64 33.61
C THR A 126 4.13 10.26 33.00
N GLY A 127 4.13 9.20 33.84
CA GLY A 127 4.30 7.80 33.42
C GLY A 127 5.75 7.34 33.28
N ILE A 128 6.71 8.08 33.85
CA ILE A 128 8.12 7.69 33.91
C ILE A 128 8.43 7.17 35.31
N PRO A 129 8.87 5.91 35.48
CA PRO A 129 9.23 5.39 36.81
C PRO A 129 10.34 6.23 37.47
N PRO A 130 10.10 6.79 38.67
CA PRO A 130 11.10 7.59 39.36
C PRO A 130 12.10 6.68 40.08
N THR A 131 13.20 6.33 39.42
CA THR A 131 14.31 5.61 40.05
C THR A 131 15.35 6.60 40.54
N TYR A 132 16.11 6.28 41.60
CA TYR A 132 17.20 7.14 42.07
C TYR A 132 18.19 7.51 40.94
N PRO A 133 18.64 6.58 40.09
CA PRO A 133 19.50 6.93 38.96
C PRO A 133 18.85 7.88 37.94
N HIS A 134 17.54 7.76 37.68
CA HIS A 134 16.84 8.70 36.79
C HIS A 134 16.82 10.11 37.39
N LEU A 135 16.51 10.22 38.69
CA LEU A 135 16.49 11.48 39.39
C LEU A 135 17.87 12.15 39.41
N ASP A 136 18.95 11.39 39.57
CA ASP A 136 20.33 11.91 39.54
C ASP A 136 20.71 12.47 38.15
N VAL A 137 20.34 11.79 37.07
CA VAL A 137 20.58 12.27 35.70
C VAL A 137 19.80 13.56 35.43
N LEU A 138 18.56 13.64 35.90
CA LEU A 138 17.67 14.78 35.61
C LEU A 138 17.91 15.99 36.51
N ALA A 139 18.33 15.78 37.76
CA ALA A 139 18.69 16.85 38.68
C ALA A 139 19.98 17.59 38.26
N ASP A 140 20.91 16.89 37.62
CA ASP A 140 22.12 17.49 37.03
C ASP A 140 21.79 18.09 35.65
N SER A 141 21.77 19.43 35.57
CA SER A 141 21.43 20.15 34.34
C SER A 141 22.39 19.87 33.19
N ARG A 142 23.67 19.57 33.47
CA ARG A 142 24.67 19.25 32.44
C ARG A 142 24.40 17.86 31.87
N ARG A 143 24.13 16.88 32.73
CA ARG A 143 23.78 15.51 32.29
C ARG A 143 22.45 15.47 31.55
N ARG A 144 21.43 16.16 32.07
CA ARG A 144 20.13 16.30 31.39
C ARG A 144 20.26 16.97 30.02
N GLY A 145 21.00 18.06 29.93
CA GLY A 145 21.26 18.76 28.67
C GLY A 145 22.00 17.88 27.66
N ALA A 146 23.02 17.13 28.10
CA ALA A 146 23.74 16.19 27.25
C ALA A 146 22.85 15.05 26.74
N LEU A 147 22.02 14.46 27.61
CA LEU A 147 21.04 13.44 27.24
C LEU A 147 20.11 13.94 26.12
N LEU A 148 19.55 15.13 26.27
CA LEU A 148 18.64 15.70 25.29
C LEU A 148 19.35 16.04 23.99
N ALA A 149 20.51 16.71 24.04
CA ALA A 149 21.29 17.04 22.85
C ALA A 149 21.66 15.79 22.04
N LEU A 150 22.13 14.73 22.68
CA LEU A 150 22.46 13.47 22.02
C LEU A 150 21.21 12.78 21.45
N THR A 151 20.07 12.88 22.13
CA THR A 151 18.78 12.37 21.61
C THR A 151 18.30 13.16 20.40
N GLU A 152 18.44 14.49 20.41
CA GLU A 152 18.09 15.35 19.27
C GLU A 152 18.99 15.06 18.06
N THR A 153 20.31 14.88 18.28
CA THR A 153 21.26 14.47 17.24
C THR A 153 20.87 13.10 16.66
N ALA A 154 20.65 12.10 17.52
CA ALA A 154 20.24 10.76 17.08
C ALA A 154 18.97 10.80 16.22
N LEU A 155 17.96 11.57 16.63
CA LEU A 155 16.72 11.71 15.86
C LEU A 155 16.95 12.41 14.52
N SER A 156 17.79 13.44 14.49
CA SER A 156 18.07 14.20 13.26
C SER A 156 18.88 13.38 12.25
N GLU A 157 19.75 12.49 12.72
CA GLU A 157 20.55 11.61 11.87
C GLU A 157 19.79 10.37 11.41
N LEU A 158 19.02 9.73 12.31
CA LEU A 158 18.44 8.40 12.06
C LEU A 158 17.02 8.44 11.50
N ALA A 159 16.24 9.49 11.79
CA ALA A 159 14.83 9.56 11.38
C ALA A 159 14.56 9.95 9.91
N PRO A 160 15.44 10.68 9.18
CA PRO A 160 15.18 11.08 7.79
C PRO A 160 14.93 9.92 6.82
N ASP A 161 15.59 8.78 7.04
CA ASP A 161 15.47 7.59 6.18
C ASP A 161 14.13 6.86 6.34
N GLY A 162 13.37 7.18 7.38
CA GLY A 162 12.06 6.61 7.64
C GLY A 162 12.03 5.80 8.94
N VAL A 163 10.99 6.03 9.74
CA VAL A 163 10.75 5.37 11.03
C VAL A 163 9.34 4.83 11.05
N LEU A 164 9.23 3.51 11.19
CA LEU A 164 7.98 2.79 11.34
C LEU A 164 7.69 2.52 12.82
N LEU A 165 6.42 2.62 13.20
CA LEU A 165 5.99 2.22 14.56
C LEU A 165 5.95 0.68 14.73
N ALA A 166 5.95 -0.07 13.62
CA ALA A 166 5.86 -1.52 13.63
C ALA A 166 6.98 -2.17 14.48
N THR A 167 6.63 -3.27 15.15
CA THR A 167 7.59 -4.07 15.93
C THR A 167 8.65 -4.72 15.05
N ARG A 168 8.31 -4.99 13.78
CA ARG A 168 9.20 -5.52 12.76
C ARG A 168 8.83 -4.94 11.40
N VAL A 169 9.84 -4.72 10.55
CA VAL A 169 9.61 -4.61 9.10
C VAL A 169 9.28 -6.03 8.63
N PRO A 170 8.14 -6.30 7.99
CA PRO A 170 7.81 -7.66 7.55
C PRO A 170 8.93 -8.21 6.65
N ASP A 171 9.46 -9.39 6.97
CA ASP A 171 10.61 -9.99 6.26
C ASP A 171 10.31 -10.24 4.77
N GLU A 172 9.03 -10.34 4.42
CA GLU A 172 8.54 -10.56 3.05
C GLU A 172 8.61 -9.31 2.16
N MET A 173 9.07 -8.18 2.71
CA MET A 173 9.04 -6.89 2.02
C MET A 173 10.45 -6.44 1.64
N ASP A 174 10.79 -6.55 0.36
CA ASP A 174 12.06 -6.03 -0.16
C ASP A 174 12.03 -4.50 -0.35
N VAL A 175 10.86 -3.97 -0.73
CA VAL A 175 10.69 -2.57 -1.15
C VAL A 175 9.37 -2.01 -0.62
N LEU A 176 9.41 -0.73 -0.22
CA LEU A 176 8.28 0.08 0.22
C LEU A 176 8.03 1.20 -0.80
N ARG A 177 6.78 1.56 -1.04
CA ARG A 177 6.45 2.80 -1.75
C ARG A 177 6.18 3.90 -0.74
N VAL A 178 6.99 4.95 -0.74
CA VAL A 178 6.85 6.10 0.16
C VAL A 178 6.36 7.31 -0.62
N ARG A 179 5.25 7.90 -0.17
CA ARG A 179 4.61 9.08 -0.76
C ARG A 179 4.87 10.32 0.07
N GLY A 180 4.83 11.48 -0.59
CA GLY A 180 4.90 12.78 0.10
C GLY A 180 6.29 13.10 0.66
N THR A 181 7.35 12.45 0.18
CA THR A 181 8.71 12.87 0.51
C THR A 181 9.03 14.20 -0.21
N PRO A 182 9.99 14.99 0.28
CA PRO A 182 10.43 16.22 -0.42
C PRO A 182 10.93 15.98 -1.85
N ALA A 183 11.42 14.77 -2.14
CA ALA A 183 11.87 14.35 -3.46
C ALA A 183 10.76 13.71 -4.33
N GLY A 184 9.52 13.67 -3.83
CA GLY A 184 8.37 13.03 -4.48
C GLY A 184 8.09 11.60 -4.01
N ASP A 185 7.20 10.91 -4.72
CA ASP A 185 6.94 9.48 -4.51
C ASP A 185 8.17 8.65 -4.89
N ARG A 186 8.65 7.79 -4.00
CA ARG A 186 9.82 6.94 -4.24
C ARG A 186 9.64 5.51 -3.74
N LEU A 187 10.37 4.60 -4.36
CA LEU A 187 10.56 3.23 -3.86
C LEU A 187 11.79 3.22 -2.94
N VAL A 188 11.62 2.69 -1.73
CA VAL A 188 12.66 2.64 -0.69
C VAL A 188 12.88 1.18 -0.30
N PRO A 189 14.12 0.67 -0.28
CA PRO A 189 14.39 -0.68 0.21
C PRO A 189 13.98 -0.81 1.67
N ALA A 190 13.29 -1.88 2.05
CA ALA A 190 12.73 -1.98 3.39
C ALA A 190 13.81 -2.03 4.49
N HIS A 191 15.01 -2.50 4.15
CA HIS A 191 16.16 -2.57 5.07
C HIS A 191 16.80 -1.20 5.39
N THR A 192 16.51 -0.15 4.62
CA THR A 192 17.03 1.20 4.92
C THR A 192 16.13 1.93 5.92
N VAL A 193 14.91 1.45 6.13
CA VAL A 193 13.95 2.02 7.07
C VAL A 193 14.14 1.40 8.45
N LEU A 194 13.98 2.22 9.50
CA LEU A 194 14.10 1.77 10.89
C LEU A 194 12.73 1.51 11.51
N THR A 195 12.65 0.49 12.35
CA THR A 195 11.57 0.41 13.34
C THR A 195 11.85 1.35 14.51
N ALA A 196 10.80 1.74 15.25
CA ALA A 196 10.94 2.49 16.49
C ALA A 196 11.84 1.78 17.51
N ALA A 197 11.91 0.44 17.50
CA ALA A 197 12.83 -0.32 18.34
C ALA A 197 14.28 -0.21 17.86
N GLN A 198 14.54 -0.35 16.56
CA GLN A 198 15.87 -0.20 15.99
C GLN A 198 16.43 1.21 16.16
N LEU A 199 15.59 2.24 15.97
CA LEU A 199 15.97 3.63 16.21
C LEU A 199 16.38 3.84 17.67
N ARG A 200 15.58 3.35 18.64
CA ARG A 200 15.93 3.45 20.07
C ARG A 200 17.23 2.73 20.40
N GLY A 201 17.45 1.54 19.85
CA GLY A 201 18.71 0.81 20.03
C GLY A 201 19.92 1.57 19.48
N ARG A 202 19.81 2.15 18.27
CA ARG A 202 20.88 2.96 17.67
C ARG A 202 21.12 4.26 18.42
N ALA A 203 20.06 4.94 18.85
CA ALA A 203 20.15 6.16 19.66
C ALA A 203 20.84 5.89 21.01
N ALA A 204 20.50 4.78 21.67
CA ALA A 204 21.15 4.37 22.91
C ALA A 204 22.65 4.09 22.71
N GLY A 205 23.03 3.51 21.56
CA GLY A 205 24.43 3.33 21.19
C GLY A 205 25.22 4.64 21.04
N GLN A 206 24.56 5.74 20.67
CA GLN A 206 25.20 7.07 20.54
C GLN A 206 25.45 7.77 21.88
N LEU A 207 24.72 7.43 22.95
CA LEU A 207 24.99 7.97 24.29
C LEU A 207 26.36 7.52 24.84
N GLY A 208 26.75 6.29 24.48
CA GLY A 208 27.97 5.64 24.98
C GLY A 208 27.97 5.35 26.48
N ASP A 209 29.01 4.65 26.95
CA ASP A 209 29.25 4.36 28.37
C ASP A 209 29.36 5.59 29.29
N PRO A 210 29.88 6.78 28.87
CA PRO A 210 30.08 7.92 29.77
C PRO A 210 28.79 8.46 30.40
N MET A 211 27.63 8.28 29.75
CA MET A 211 26.34 8.74 30.26
C MET A 211 25.73 7.76 31.28
N GLY A 212 26.16 6.49 31.24
CA GLY A 212 25.69 5.41 32.10
C GLY A 212 24.33 4.84 31.70
N ALA A 213 24.02 3.65 32.23
CA ALA A 213 22.80 2.90 31.90
C ALA A 213 21.51 3.67 32.18
N ALA A 214 21.47 4.46 33.26
CA ALA A 214 20.29 5.24 33.64
C ALA A 214 19.90 6.31 32.60
N ALA A 215 20.89 6.92 31.94
CA ALA A 215 20.62 7.90 30.89
C ALA A 215 20.10 7.22 29.61
N ALA A 216 20.64 6.05 29.27
CA ALA A 216 20.15 5.23 28.15
C ALA A 216 18.72 4.72 28.39
N GLU A 217 18.41 4.31 29.62
CA GLU A 217 17.04 3.92 30.01
C GLU A 217 16.07 5.10 29.91
N LEU A 218 16.45 6.27 30.44
CA LEU A 218 15.67 7.51 30.29
C LEU A 218 15.45 7.88 28.83
N GLN A 219 16.49 7.83 27.99
CA GLN A 219 16.34 8.09 26.56
C GLN A 219 15.33 7.13 25.93
N ASN A 220 15.42 5.85 26.25
CA ASN A 220 14.52 4.83 25.74
C ASN A 220 13.06 5.12 26.14
N LEU A 221 12.82 5.49 27.40
CA LEU A 221 11.49 5.87 27.91
C LEU A 221 10.95 7.12 27.22
N LEU A 222 11.79 8.16 27.04
CA LEU A 222 11.42 9.38 26.34
C LEU A 222 11.05 9.09 24.88
N LEU A 223 11.82 8.26 24.19
CA LEU A 223 11.53 7.86 22.81
C LEU A 223 10.29 6.96 22.72
N ILE A 224 10.04 6.07 23.67
CA ILE A 224 8.75 5.33 23.73
C ILE A 224 7.58 6.30 23.84
N ARG A 225 7.73 7.36 24.64
CA ARG A 225 6.63 8.29 24.94
C ARG A 225 6.37 9.32 23.84
N PHE A 226 7.43 9.85 23.23
CA PHE A 226 7.34 11.05 22.37
C PHE A 226 7.68 10.79 20.90
N LEU A 227 8.24 9.64 20.54
CA LEU A 227 8.56 9.33 19.15
C LEU A 227 7.28 9.24 18.32
N ARG A 228 7.22 10.04 17.27
CA ARG A 228 6.23 9.93 16.20
C ARG A 228 6.89 9.23 15.02
N PRO A 229 6.28 8.17 14.45
CA PRO A 229 6.80 7.55 13.25
C PRO A 229 6.75 8.54 12.08
N THR A 230 7.78 8.54 11.23
CA THR A 230 7.81 9.36 9.99
C THR A 230 7.15 8.65 8.82
N LEU A 231 6.94 7.33 8.90
CA LEU A 231 6.25 6.53 7.89
C LEU A 231 4.94 5.97 8.45
N LEU A 232 3.84 6.38 7.84
CA LEU A 232 2.49 5.96 8.22
C LEU A 232 1.92 5.02 7.15
N PRO A 233 1.45 3.81 7.51
CA PRO A 233 0.90 2.89 6.52
C PRO A 233 -0.37 3.47 5.89
N ASN A 234 -0.46 3.39 4.56
CA ASN A 234 -1.63 3.77 3.79
C ASN A 234 -2.28 2.51 3.18
N PRO A 235 -3.12 1.79 3.96
CA PRO A 235 -3.75 0.55 3.50
C PRO A 235 -4.73 0.80 2.34
N ALA A 236 -5.35 1.99 2.28
CA ALA A 236 -6.28 2.35 1.22
C ALA A 236 -5.57 2.46 -0.14
N GLU A 237 -4.45 3.19 -0.21
CA GLU A 237 -3.67 3.29 -1.44
C GLU A 237 -3.00 1.96 -1.78
N THR A 238 -2.56 1.20 -0.78
CA THR A 238 -2.01 -0.15 -1.00
C THR A 238 -3.04 -1.06 -1.67
N GLU A 239 -4.28 -1.08 -1.17
CA GLU A 239 -5.33 -1.90 -1.76
C GLU A 239 -5.77 -1.37 -3.13
N ALA A 240 -5.84 -0.05 -3.33
CA ALA A 240 -6.09 0.55 -4.63
C ALA A 240 -5.01 0.16 -5.66
N ALA A 241 -3.74 0.15 -5.25
CA ALA A 241 -2.64 -0.30 -6.09
C ALA A 241 -2.76 -1.80 -6.42
N ARG A 242 -3.12 -2.63 -5.45
CA ARG A 242 -3.42 -4.06 -5.67
C ARG A 242 -4.56 -4.27 -6.65
N GLN A 243 -5.65 -3.52 -6.53
CA GLN A 243 -6.77 -3.60 -7.46
C GLN A 243 -6.38 -3.20 -8.89
N ARG A 244 -5.60 -2.12 -9.04
CA ARG A 244 -5.03 -1.73 -10.34
C ARG A 244 -4.15 -2.83 -10.93
N ALA A 245 -3.35 -3.51 -10.10
CA ALA A 245 -2.51 -4.61 -10.53
C ALA A 245 -3.33 -5.85 -10.95
N ARG A 246 -4.39 -6.21 -10.21
CA ARG A 246 -5.35 -7.26 -10.60
C ARG A 246 -6.04 -6.95 -11.93
N ALA A 247 -6.40 -5.69 -12.15
CA ALA A 247 -7.08 -5.24 -13.36
C ALA A 247 -6.15 -5.23 -14.59
N ALA A 248 -4.84 -5.10 -14.39
CA ALA A 248 -3.85 -5.11 -15.45
C ALA A 248 -3.54 -6.52 -16.00
N VAL A 249 -3.96 -7.59 -15.30
CA VAL A 249 -3.78 -8.97 -15.77
C VAL A 249 -4.66 -9.22 -16.99
N ASP A 250 -4.04 -9.57 -18.11
CA ASP A 250 -4.72 -9.90 -19.35
C ASP A 250 -5.58 -11.16 -19.16
N PRO A 251 -6.91 -11.08 -19.34
CA PRO A 251 -7.78 -12.24 -19.24
C PRO A 251 -7.63 -13.21 -20.41
N VAL A 252 -6.90 -12.83 -21.47
CA VAL A 252 -6.72 -13.64 -22.68
C VAL A 252 -5.44 -14.46 -22.58
N GLU A 253 -5.56 -15.77 -22.80
CA GLU A 253 -4.41 -16.69 -22.87
C GLU A 253 -3.78 -16.63 -24.25
N LEU A 254 -4.61 -16.64 -25.31
CA LEU A 254 -4.16 -16.61 -26.70
C LEU A 254 -5.07 -15.75 -27.57
N ARG A 255 -4.47 -14.90 -28.41
CA ARG A 255 -5.15 -14.17 -29.48
C ARG A 255 -4.76 -14.80 -30.81
N VAL A 256 -5.70 -15.45 -31.49
CA VAL A 256 -5.46 -16.08 -32.80
C VAL A 256 -6.00 -15.16 -33.88
N ARG A 257 -5.17 -14.80 -34.87
CA ARG A 257 -5.58 -13.98 -36.01
C ARG A 257 -6.01 -14.85 -37.19
N PRO A 258 -6.81 -14.31 -38.11
CA PRO A 258 -7.10 -15.00 -39.37
C PRO A 258 -5.79 -15.34 -40.10
N GLY A 259 -5.64 -16.60 -40.51
CA GLY A 259 -4.43 -17.11 -41.16
C GLY A 259 -3.41 -17.76 -40.22
N ASP A 260 -3.56 -17.64 -38.90
CA ASP A 260 -2.65 -18.29 -37.94
C ASP A 260 -2.99 -19.79 -37.80
N THR A 261 -1.96 -20.64 -37.80
CA THR A 261 -2.09 -22.06 -37.47
C THR A 261 -2.11 -22.21 -35.95
N PHE A 262 -3.25 -22.59 -35.38
CA PHE A 262 -3.40 -22.74 -33.92
C PHE A 262 -3.29 -24.20 -33.45
N LEU A 263 -3.36 -25.17 -34.37
CA LEU A 263 -3.04 -26.57 -34.09
C LEU A 263 -2.30 -27.18 -35.29
N ALA A 264 -1.06 -27.62 -35.09
CA ALA A 264 -0.25 -28.23 -36.14
C ALA A 264 -0.76 -29.64 -36.51
N ALA A 265 -0.45 -30.11 -37.71
CA ALA A 265 -0.62 -31.52 -38.04
C ALA A 265 0.35 -32.38 -37.22
N GLY A 266 -0.13 -33.50 -36.70
CA GLY A 266 0.61 -34.39 -35.81
C GLY A 266 0.55 -34.00 -34.32
N ALA A 267 -0.06 -32.86 -33.97
CA ALA A 267 -0.26 -32.46 -32.57
C ALA A 267 -1.35 -33.31 -31.90
N ARG A 268 -1.12 -33.78 -30.67
CA ARG A 268 -2.09 -34.57 -29.92
C ARG A 268 -3.03 -33.66 -29.15
N ILE A 269 -4.32 -33.77 -29.42
CA ILE A 269 -5.38 -32.96 -28.80
C ILE A 269 -5.48 -33.32 -27.32
N GLY A 270 -4.91 -32.48 -26.46
CA GLY A 270 -4.90 -32.64 -25.01
C GLY A 270 -6.08 -31.96 -24.32
N GLU A 271 -6.31 -32.27 -23.04
CA GLU A 271 -7.32 -31.59 -22.21
C GLU A 271 -7.14 -30.08 -22.16
N ALA A 272 -5.90 -29.60 -22.27
CA ALA A 272 -5.61 -28.17 -22.32
C ALA A 272 -6.13 -27.53 -23.62
N GLU A 273 -6.11 -28.21 -24.75
CA GLU A 273 -6.52 -27.65 -26.05
C GLU A 273 -8.04 -27.68 -26.21
N THR A 274 -8.71 -28.74 -25.73
CA THR A 274 -10.19 -28.83 -25.73
C THR A 274 -10.84 -27.94 -24.67
N ARG A 275 -10.13 -27.55 -23.59
CA ARG A 275 -10.63 -26.59 -22.58
C ARG A 275 -10.42 -25.13 -23.00
N ARG A 276 -9.52 -24.87 -23.96
CA ARG A 276 -9.17 -23.54 -24.49
C ARG A 276 -10.20 -23.01 -25.49
N LEU A 277 -11.13 -23.83 -25.96
CA LEU A 277 -12.23 -23.46 -26.86
C LEU A 277 -13.55 -23.81 -26.18
#